data_AF-A0A662ZT75-F1
#
_entry.id   AF-A0A662ZT75-F1
#
_cell.length_a   1.000
_cell.length_b   1.000
_cell.length_c   1.000
_cell.angle_alpha   90.00
_cell.angle_beta   90.00
_cell.angle_gamma   90.00
#
_symmetry.space_group_name_H-M   'P 1'
#
loop_
_entity.id
_entity.type
_entity.pdbx_description
1 polymer ?
#
loop_
_entity_poly.entity_id
_entity_poly.type
_entity_poly.pdbx_seq_one_letter_code
_entity_poly.pdbx_strand_id
1 'polypeptide(L)'
;MLIDLKIDKLTHQDLGQMQMYVNYYDRYVKQDFEKPTIGILLCKEKNDALVELTLPKDANIYASAYQLYLPNKALLQAKVKEWIEEFEENEELKKLEEHE
;
A
#
# COMPACT_ATOMS: atom_id res chain seq x y z
N MET A 1 -4.75 11.44 -1.02
CA MET A 1 -3.86 10.30 -1.33
C MET A 1 -2.56 10.86 -1.89
N LEU A 2 -1.42 10.34 -1.44
CA LEU A 2 -0.08 10.75 -1.86
C LEU A 2 0.64 9.55 -2.47
N ILE A 3 1.37 9.75 -3.57
CA ILE A 3 2.13 8.70 -4.25
C ILE A 3 3.53 9.22 -4.54
N ASP A 4 4.55 8.44 -4.18
CA ASP A 4 5.96 8.75 -4.44
C ASP A 4 6.66 7.54 -5.10
N LEU A 5 7.52 7.81 -6.08
CA LEU A 5 8.21 6.81 -6.90
C LEU A 5 9.72 6.93 -6.70
N LYS A 6 10.35 5.86 -6.21
CA LYS A 6 11.79 5.75 -5.96
C LYS A 6 12.43 4.82 -6.96
N ILE A 7 13.43 5.32 -7.67
CA ILE A 7 14.18 4.55 -8.68
C ILE A 7 15.05 3.46 -8.00
N ASP A 8 15.44 3.71 -6.76
CA ASP A 8 16.33 2.86 -5.98
C ASP A 8 15.59 2.08 -4.88
N LYS A 9 16.36 1.33 -4.09
CA LYS A 9 15.89 0.65 -2.90
C LYS A 9 15.33 1.64 -1.89
N LEU A 10 14.22 1.26 -1.27
CA LEU A 10 13.58 2.05 -0.23
C LEU A 10 14.50 2.27 0.97
N THR A 11 14.57 3.51 1.46
CA THR A 11 15.35 3.89 2.65
C THR A 11 14.44 4.32 3.80
N HIS A 12 14.99 4.35 5.04
CA HIS A 12 14.26 4.88 6.18
C HIS A 12 13.95 6.38 6.02
N GLN A 13 14.80 7.13 5.30
CA GLN A 13 14.55 8.53 5.00
C GLN A 13 13.31 8.71 4.10
N ASP A 14 13.13 7.86 3.09
CA ASP A 14 11.95 7.92 2.22
C ASP A 14 10.65 7.67 2.98
N LEU A 15 10.67 6.70 3.90
CA LEU A 15 9.54 6.38 4.77
C LEU A 15 9.22 7.52 5.74
N GLY A 16 10.23 8.11 6.37
CA GLY A 16 10.06 9.27 7.24
C GLY A 16 9.54 10.50 6.49
N GLN A 17 10.01 10.72 5.26
CA GLN A 17 9.51 11.77 4.37
C GLN A 17 8.02 11.57 4.05
N MET A 18 7.63 10.35 3.65
CA MET A 18 6.22 10.05 3.38
C MET A 18 5.35 10.19 4.64
N GLN A 19 5.86 9.78 5.80
CA GLN A 19 5.18 9.97 7.09
C GLN A 19 4.91 11.43 7.40
N MET A 20 5.88 12.31 7.14
CA MET A 20 5.70 13.74 7.29
C MET A 20 4.62 14.26 6.33
N TYR A 21 4.64 13.84 5.07
CA TYR A 21 3.64 14.28 4.09
C TYR A 21 2.22 13.84 4.46
N VAL A 22 2.03 12.56 4.81
CA VAL A 22 0.73 12.04 5.24
C VAL A 22 0.21 12.84 6.43
N ASN A 23 1.04 13.06 7.46
CA ASN A 23 0.64 13.81 8.65
C ASN A 23 0.30 15.28 8.34
N TYR A 24 1.06 15.92 7.45
CA TYR A 24 0.80 17.30 7.04
C TYR A 24 -0.55 17.43 6.34
N TYR A 25 -0.81 16.56 5.37
CA TYR A 25 -2.08 16.57 4.66
C TYR A 25 -3.25 16.26 5.58
N ASP A 26 -3.11 15.28 6.46
CA ASP A 26 -4.17 14.90 7.39
C ASP A 26 -4.54 16.01 8.37
N ARG A 27 -3.55 16.80 8.82
CA ARG A 27 -3.75 17.88 9.81
C ARG A 27 -4.17 19.22 9.22
N TYR A 28 -3.73 19.54 8.00
CA TYR A 28 -3.81 20.91 7.48
C TYR A 28 -4.51 21.04 6.14
N VAL A 29 -4.62 19.97 5.35
CA VAL A 29 -5.16 20.03 3.98
C VAL A 29 -6.48 19.28 3.85
N LYS A 30 -6.57 18.13 4.53
CA LYS A 30 -7.71 17.22 4.47
C LYS A 30 -8.97 17.95 4.94
N GLN A 31 -10.06 17.75 4.19
CA GLN A 31 -11.38 18.26 4.54
C GLN A 31 -12.11 17.28 5.48
N ASP A 32 -13.11 17.77 6.23
CA ASP A 32 -13.77 16.98 7.28
C ASP A 32 -14.47 15.72 6.74
N PHE A 33 -14.94 15.76 5.49
CA PHE A 33 -15.60 14.62 4.84
C PHE A 33 -14.62 13.63 4.18
N GLU A 34 -13.33 13.97 4.08
CA GLU A 34 -12.34 13.11 3.45
C GLU A 34 -11.80 12.05 4.41
N LYS A 35 -11.56 10.85 3.86
CA LYS A 35 -10.90 9.75 4.58
C LYS A 35 -9.44 10.11 4.91
N PRO A 36 -8.85 9.47 5.95
CA PRO A 36 -7.45 9.70 6.31
C PRO A 36 -6.50 9.59 5.12
N THR A 37 -5.48 10.43 5.10
CA THR A 37 -4.53 10.46 3.98
C THR A 37 -3.77 9.13 3.91
N ILE A 38 -3.74 8.52 2.73
CA ILE A 38 -2.95 7.32 2.42
C ILE A 38 -1.69 7.74 1.67
N GLY A 39 -0.54 7.25 2.13
CA GLY A 39 0.74 7.37 1.42
C GLY A 39 1.11 6.07 0.71
N ILE A 40 1.48 6.15 -0.57
CA ILE A 40 1.94 5.01 -1.36
C ILE A 40 3.36 5.29 -1.84
N LEU A 41 4.30 4.41 -1.47
CA LEU A 41 5.68 4.42 -1.92
C LEU A 41 5.89 3.26 -2.90
N LEU A 42 6.21 3.59 -4.14
CA LEU A 42 6.61 2.62 -5.15
C LEU A 42 8.13 2.68 -5.30
N CYS A 43 8.80 1.54 -5.15
CA CYS A 43 10.27 1.48 -5.22
C CYS A 43 10.73 0.32 -6.11
N LYS A 44 12.00 0.31 -6.51
CA LYS A 44 12.55 -0.83 -7.26
C LYS A 44 12.67 -2.08 -6.37
N GLU A 45 13.05 -1.87 -5.12
CA GLU A 45 13.26 -2.94 -4.14
C GLU A 45 12.68 -2.55 -2.78
N LYS A 46 11.82 -3.40 -2.24
CA LYS A 46 11.19 -3.24 -0.93
C LYS A 46 11.91 -4.09 0.12
N ASN A 47 12.02 -3.57 1.34
CA ASN A 47 12.45 -4.31 2.52
C ASN A 47 11.38 -4.21 3.62
N ASP A 48 10.65 -5.29 3.87
CA ASP A 48 9.54 -5.30 4.83
C ASP A 48 9.99 -4.95 6.26
N ALA A 49 11.11 -5.49 6.72
CA ALA A 49 11.64 -5.18 8.06
C ALA A 49 11.99 -3.69 8.22
N LEU A 50 12.46 -3.04 7.16
CA LEU A 50 12.73 -1.60 7.19
C LEU A 50 11.44 -0.79 7.32
N VAL A 51 10.39 -1.22 6.62
CA VAL A 51 9.06 -0.58 6.69
C VAL A 51 8.49 -0.70 8.10
N GLU A 52 8.47 -1.91 8.66
CA GLU A 52 7.94 -2.18 10.01
C GLU A 52 8.71 -1.46 11.12
N LEU A 53 10.04 -1.35 11.00
CA LEU A 53 10.88 -0.69 12.01
C LEU A 53 10.83 0.84 11.93
N THR A 54 10.54 1.40 10.75
CA THR A 54 10.57 2.87 10.55
C THR A 54 9.21 3.50 10.78
N LEU A 55 8.13 2.83 10.37
CA LEU A 55 6.77 3.37 10.48
C LEU A 55 6.09 2.91 11.77
N PRO A 56 5.29 3.77 12.42
CA PRO A 56 4.45 3.34 13.52
C PRO A 56 3.36 2.38 13.05
N LYS A 57 2.83 1.55 13.96
CA LYS A 57 1.86 0.48 13.63
C LYS A 57 0.55 0.99 13.03
N ASP A 58 0.20 2.24 13.30
CA ASP A 58 -1.00 2.93 12.83
C ASP A 58 -0.74 3.83 11.61
N ALA A 59 0.47 3.78 11.02
CA ALA A 59 0.78 4.53 9.82
C ALA A 59 -0.06 4.07 8.62
N ASN A 60 -0.73 5.01 7.97
CA ASN A 60 -1.49 4.76 6.75
C ASN A 60 -0.59 4.87 5.49
N ILE A 61 0.55 4.18 5.52
CA ILE A 61 1.58 4.22 4.47
C ILE A 61 1.91 2.82 3.99
N TYR A 62 1.89 2.65 2.68
CA TYR A 62 2.12 1.38 2.01
C TYR A 62 3.32 1.51 1.08
N ALA A 63 4.27 0.59 1.21
CA ALA A 63 5.39 0.49 0.30
C ALA A 63 5.27 -0.79 -0.55
N SER A 64 5.51 -0.68 -1.86
CA SER A 64 5.52 -1.83 -2.76
C SER A 64 6.63 -1.70 -3.81
N ALA A 65 7.10 -2.85 -4.29
CA ALA A 65 8.04 -2.90 -5.40
C ALA A 65 7.28 -2.80 -6.73
N TYR A 66 7.73 -1.94 -7.65
CA TYR A 66 7.13 -1.84 -8.98
C TYR A 66 7.81 -2.79 -9.98
N GLN A 67 7.07 -3.17 -11.03
CA GLN A 67 7.59 -3.90 -12.17
C GLN A 67 7.72 -2.97 -13.37
N LEU A 68 8.87 -3.01 -14.05
CA LEU A 68 9.16 -2.15 -15.21
C LEU A 68 8.38 -2.56 -16.47
N TYR A 69 7.94 -3.81 -16.53
CA TYR A 69 7.17 -4.34 -17.64
C TYR A 69 5.87 -4.94 -17.14
N LEU A 70 4.80 -4.67 -17.87
CA LEU A 70 3.54 -5.36 -17.68
C LEU A 70 3.71 -6.80 -18.19
N PRO A 71 3.27 -7.84 -17.45
CA PRO A 71 3.24 -9.19 -17.97
C PRO A 71 2.38 -9.25 -19.24
N ASN A 72 2.57 -10.30 -20.04
CA ASN A 72 1.75 -10.47 -21.25
C ASN A 72 0.26 -10.54 -20.88
N LYS A 73 -0.61 -10.16 -21.84
CA LYS A 73 -2.06 -10.01 -21.61
C LYS A 73 -2.69 -11.26 -21.01
N ALA A 74 -2.30 -12.45 -21.48
CA ALA A 74 -2.86 -13.71 -21.00
C ALA A 74 -2.51 -13.95 -19.52
N LEU A 75 -1.25 -13.73 -19.14
CA LEU A 75 -0.79 -13.87 -17.77
C LEU A 75 -1.43 -12.84 -16.84
N LEU A 76 -1.57 -11.60 -17.30
CA LEU A 76 -2.25 -10.55 -16.53
C LEU A 76 -3.72 -10.92 -16.28
N GLN A 77 -4.44 -11.39 -17.31
CA GLN A 77 -5.83 -11.82 -17.17
C GLN A 77 -5.98 -12.99 -16.19
N ALA A 78 -5.06 -13.96 -16.25
CA ALA A 78 -5.06 -15.08 -15.32
C ALA A 78 -4.85 -14.61 -13.87
N LYS A 79 -3.85 -13.75 -13.64
CA LYS A 79 -3.56 -13.20 -12.30
C LYS A 79 -4.69 -12.36 -11.73
N VAL A 80 -5.34 -11.54 -12.56
CA VAL A 80 -6.50 -10.75 -12.13
C VAL A 80 -7.67 -11.65 -11.74
N LYS A 81 -7.93 -12.74 -12.49
CA LYS A 81 -8.99 -13.70 -12.16
C LYS A 81 -8.70 -14.42 -10.84
N GLU A 82 -7.46 -14.89 -10.68
CA GLU A 82 -6.97 -15.52 -9.45
C GLU A 82 -7.18 -14.62 -8.23
N TRP A 83 -6.78 -13.33 -8.30
CA TRP A 83 -6.96 -12.40 -7.19
C TRP A 83 -8.42 -12.07 -6.87
N ILE A 84 -9.31 -12.07 -7.87
CA ILE A 84 -10.74 -11.87 -7.65
C ILE A 84 -11.32 -13.08 -6.90
N GLU A 85 -10.98 -14.29 -7.32
CA GLU A 85 -11.42 -15.53 -6.67
C GLU A 85 -10.91 -15.60 -5.22
N GLU A 86 -9.61 -15.35 -4.99
CA GLU A 86 -9.03 -15.27 -3.64
C GLU A 86 -9.72 -14.20 -2.76
N PHE A 87 -10.08 -13.06 -3.34
CA PHE A 87 -10.78 -12.01 -2.60
C PHE A 87 -12.20 -12.42 -2.22
N GLU A 88 -12.95 -13.06 -3.12
CA GLU A 88 -14.30 -13.56 -2.87
C GLU A 88 -14.30 -14.65 -1.79
N GLU A 89 -13.38 -15.62 -1.87
CA GLU A 89 -13.23 -16.68 -0.86
C GLU A 89 -12.91 -16.12 0.53
N ASN A 90 -11.99 -15.16 0.61
CA ASN A 90 -11.63 -14.52 1.88
C ASN A 90 -12.80 -13.72 2.49
N GLU A 91 -13.67 -13.12 1.67
CA GLU A 91 -14.87 -12.43 2.15
C GLU A 91 -15.96 -13.40 2.61
N GLU A 92 -16.08 -14.59 2.03
CA GLU A 92 -16.98 -15.64 2.53
C GLU A 92 -16.50 -16.23 3.86
N LEU A 93 -15.19 -16.47 4.01
CA LEU A 93 -14.59 -16.95 5.25
C LEU A 93 -14.80 -15.97 6.42
N LYS A 94 -14.59 -14.68 6.21
CA LYS A 94 -14.85 -13.65 7.23
C LYS A 94 -16.31 -13.63 7.69
N LYS A 95 -17.27 -13.83 6.78
CA LYS A 95 -18.70 -13.85 7.12
C LYS A 95 -19.09 -15.08 7.94
N LEU A 96 -18.36 -16.19 7.78
CA LEU A 96 -18.56 -17.40 8.59
C LEU A 96 -17.96 -17.23 9.99
N GLU A 97 -16.79 -16.60 10.11
CA GLU A 97 -16.14 -16.31 11.40
C GLU A 97 -16.88 -15.26 12.24
N GLU A 98 -17.58 -14.30 11.61
CA GLU A 98 -18.40 -13.30 12.33
C GLU A 98 -19.75 -13.85 12.85
N HIS A 99 -20.12 -15.08 12.46
CA HIS A 99 -21.40 -15.71 12.81
C HIS A 99 -21.29 -16.81 13.90
N GLU A 100 -20.11 -17.06 14.46
CA GLU A 100 -19.86 -17.84 15.69
C GLU A 100 -19.64 -16.94 16.93
#